data_AF-A0A1W5XZC9-F1
#
_entry.id   AF-A0A1W5XZC9-F1
#
_cell.length_a   1.000
_cell.length_b   1.000
_cell.length_c   1.000
_cell.angle_alpha   90.00
_cell.angle_beta   90.00
_cell.angle_gamma   90.00
#
_symmetry.space_group_name_H-M   'P 1'
#
loop_
_entity.id
_entity.type
_entity.pdbx_description
1 polymer ?
#
loop_
_entity_poly.entity_id
_entity_poly.type
_entity_poly.pdbx_seq_one_letter_code
_entity_poly.pdbx_strand_id
1 'polypeptide(L)'
;MLLAVQLVSLARPAYACGCGAMVHDPRMTMAVHRETSAVTWDGKTEQIVMSLTVDGTAPDAAWIMPVPHRATVRLGDPALFGQLSSLTEPAVAQRHYFWPRSGDWPFAGGSDSAEAPLPGARGPGVGVVGRERLGPFDVARLTATDPGALRTWLKSEGFRLPASLATELRPYVAQRWEYVAIRLAPAETGRPLTGTLDPLRLSFASERLVYPMRLSRLAKTPQTLGLYVLAPHRMEPRSALGGARPEVSFAGRITPEGAVRALLRPGRNDGTTGEAHPPRGSGATFLTAVEQSFPQPHRITGDHELRRTPRDTPFRQVRYTYALLTVGGFPAWLLTVGGTLLLLLAAAVTLAAGARARRPVAVYVPPPGGMPPV
;
A
#
# COMPACT_ATOMS: atom_id res chain seq x y z
N MET A 1 -11.10 46.41 -18.45
CA MET A 1 -11.26 46.00 -17.04
C MET A 1 -11.71 44.54 -17.01
N LEU A 2 -10.81 43.58 -17.25
CA LEU A 2 -11.00 42.12 -17.09
C LEU A 2 -9.83 41.36 -17.73
N LEU A 3 -8.62 41.40 -17.15
CA LEU A 3 -7.54 40.44 -17.47
C LEU A 3 -6.34 40.62 -16.53
N ALA A 4 -6.50 40.23 -15.26
CA ALA A 4 -5.38 40.01 -14.33
C ALA A 4 -5.89 39.42 -12.99
N VAL A 5 -6.52 38.25 -13.02
CA VAL A 5 -6.53 37.39 -11.82
C VAL A 5 -5.51 36.32 -12.08
N GLN A 6 -4.25 36.67 -11.80
CA GLN A 6 -3.17 35.71 -11.75
C GLN A 6 -3.53 34.62 -10.73
N LEU A 7 -3.45 33.38 -11.19
CA LEU A 7 -3.27 32.19 -10.38
C LEU A 7 -1.99 32.34 -9.53
N VAL A 8 -2.10 33.01 -8.39
CA VAL A 8 -1.16 32.83 -7.30
C VAL A 8 -1.69 31.65 -6.49
N SER A 9 -1.45 30.43 -6.99
CA SER A 9 -1.40 29.26 -6.13
C SER A 9 -0.20 29.44 -5.20
N LEU A 10 -0.43 30.10 -4.06
CA LEU A 10 0.49 30.06 -2.92
C LEU A 10 0.68 28.59 -2.56
N ALA A 11 1.78 27.99 -3.01
CA ALA A 11 2.27 26.71 -2.53
C ALA A 11 2.55 26.90 -1.03
N ARG A 12 1.57 26.57 -0.21
CA ARG A 12 1.64 26.75 1.24
C ARG A 12 2.52 25.64 1.83
N PRO A 13 3.45 25.98 2.73
CA PRO A 13 4.34 25.01 3.35
C PRO A 13 3.54 23.94 4.12
N ALA A 14 3.87 22.67 3.89
CA ALA A 14 3.24 21.52 4.52
C ALA A 14 4.17 20.97 5.62
N TYR A 15 3.78 21.22 6.87
CA TYR A 15 4.64 21.06 8.05
C TYR A 15 4.50 19.70 8.79
N ALA A 16 3.87 18.67 8.20
CA ALA A 16 3.67 17.41 8.91
C ALA A 16 3.51 16.17 8.01
N CYS A 17 3.82 15.03 8.62
CA CYS A 17 3.83 13.67 8.10
C CYS A 17 3.04 12.74 9.04
N GLY A 18 2.61 11.57 8.58
CA GLY A 18 1.77 10.60 9.32
C GLY A 18 2.25 10.21 10.72
N CYS A 19 3.55 10.22 11.02
CA CYS A 19 4.07 9.90 12.37
C CYS A 19 4.73 11.06 13.11
N GLY A 20 4.84 12.23 12.48
CA GLY A 20 5.63 13.33 13.02
C GLY A 20 5.45 14.67 12.30
N ALA A 21 6.08 15.70 12.84
CA ALA A 21 6.13 16.99 12.17
C ALA A 21 7.41 17.13 11.34
N MET A 22 7.30 17.75 10.17
CA MET A 22 8.45 18.11 9.33
C MET A 22 8.60 19.63 9.35
N VAL A 23 9.76 20.11 9.74
CA VAL A 23 10.08 21.53 9.83
C VAL A 23 11.15 21.85 8.77
N HIS A 24 10.81 22.71 7.81
CA HIS A 24 11.70 23.14 6.72
C HIS A 24 11.66 24.67 6.60
N ASP A 25 12.53 25.28 5.77
CA ASP A 25 12.48 26.73 5.48
C ASP A 25 11.05 27.09 4.98
N PRO A 26 10.37 28.08 5.58
CA PRO A 26 9.02 28.51 5.18
C PRO A 26 8.89 28.95 3.72
N ARG A 27 9.99 29.30 3.05
CA ARG A 27 10.03 29.68 1.62
C ARG A 27 10.08 28.48 0.68
N MET A 28 10.31 27.28 1.20
CA MET A 28 10.42 26.04 0.44
C MET A 28 9.17 25.16 0.61
N THR A 29 9.00 24.19 -0.28
CA THR A 29 7.87 23.25 -0.26
C THR A 29 8.35 21.85 0.06
N MET A 30 7.53 21.11 0.81
CA MET A 30 7.80 19.71 1.13
C MET A 30 6.48 19.00 1.42
N ALA A 31 6.28 17.82 0.84
CA ALA A 31 5.13 16.97 1.03
C ALA A 31 5.59 15.53 1.30
N VAL A 32 4.85 14.83 2.15
CA VAL A 32 4.98 13.38 2.29
C VAL A 32 3.73 12.74 1.70
N HIS A 33 3.93 11.95 0.65
CA HIS A 33 2.84 11.35 -0.13
C HIS A 33 2.45 9.96 0.38
N ARG A 34 3.43 9.20 0.87
CA ARG A 34 3.23 7.86 1.43
C ARG A 34 4.16 7.66 2.60
N GLU A 35 3.58 7.14 3.68
CA GLU A 35 4.28 6.68 4.86
C GLU A 35 3.98 5.20 5.04
N THR A 36 5.03 4.38 5.10
CA THR A 36 4.92 2.95 5.40
C THR A 36 5.74 2.64 6.62
N SER A 37 5.09 2.03 7.61
CA SER A 37 5.69 1.74 8.91
C SER A 37 5.46 0.30 9.33
N ALA A 38 6.44 -0.27 10.01
CA ALA A 38 6.37 -1.57 10.66
C ALA A 38 6.57 -1.37 12.15
N VAL A 39 5.63 -1.85 12.96
CA VAL A 39 5.65 -1.74 14.41
C VAL A 39 5.71 -3.10 15.05
N THR A 40 6.54 -3.22 16.08
CA THR A 40 6.63 -4.45 16.89
C THR A 40 6.54 -4.12 18.36
N TRP A 41 5.93 -5.02 19.13
CA TRP A 41 5.80 -4.86 20.57
C TRP A 41 5.85 -6.20 21.28
N ASP A 42 6.76 -6.32 22.25
CA ASP A 42 6.97 -7.53 23.05
C ASP A 42 6.26 -7.49 24.41
N GLY A 43 5.42 -6.48 24.65
CA GLY A 43 4.78 -6.22 25.94
C GLY A 43 5.47 -5.13 26.77
N LYS A 44 6.73 -4.79 26.47
CA LYS A 44 7.53 -3.80 27.23
C LYS A 44 8.26 -2.80 26.34
N THR A 45 8.72 -3.24 25.18
CA THR A 45 9.50 -2.46 24.21
C THR A 45 8.72 -2.39 22.92
N GLU A 46 8.50 -1.16 22.45
CA GLU A 46 7.95 -0.90 21.13
C GLU A 46 9.07 -0.50 20.18
N GLN A 47 9.00 -1.00 18.95
CA GLN A 47 9.87 -0.60 17.87
C GLN A 47 9.05 -0.12 16.70
N ILE A 48 9.46 0.99 16.11
CA ILE A 48 8.86 1.57 14.92
C ILE A 48 9.94 1.66 13.86
N VAL A 49 9.78 0.94 12.76
CA VAL A 49 10.58 1.15 11.54
C VAL A 49 9.70 1.87 10.54
N MET A 50 10.19 2.95 9.96
CA MET A 50 9.42 3.72 8.99
C MET A 50 10.25 4.04 7.75
N SER A 51 9.58 4.10 6.61
CA SER A 51 10.10 4.67 5.38
C SER A 51 9.15 5.75 4.89
N LEU A 52 9.74 6.89 4.52
CA LEU A 52 9.04 8.10 4.11
C LEU A 52 9.35 8.36 2.65
N THR A 53 8.31 8.58 1.82
CA THR A 53 8.50 9.11 0.47
C THR A 53 8.26 10.61 0.49
N VAL A 54 9.35 11.37 0.36
CA VAL A 54 9.33 12.84 0.36
C VAL A 54 9.35 13.37 -1.07
N ASP A 55 8.60 14.44 -1.29
CA ASP A 55 8.64 15.25 -2.50
C ASP A 55 8.69 16.72 -2.08
N GLY A 56 9.77 17.42 -2.41
CA GLY A 56 9.95 18.79 -1.99
C GLY A 56 11.13 19.46 -2.65
N THR A 57 11.17 20.79 -2.52
CA THR A 57 12.28 21.63 -2.98
C THR A 57 13.25 21.98 -1.84
N ALA A 58 12.91 21.61 -0.60
CA ALA A 58 13.74 21.87 0.56
C ALA A 58 15.02 21.01 0.53
N PRO A 59 16.21 21.62 0.73
CA PRO A 59 17.47 20.88 0.79
C PRO A 59 17.64 20.14 2.12
N ASP A 60 16.93 20.55 3.17
CA ASP A 60 16.92 19.89 4.47
C ASP A 60 15.58 20.09 5.20
N ALA A 61 15.30 19.18 6.13
CA ALA A 61 14.14 19.24 6.99
C ALA A 61 14.42 18.60 8.35
N ALA A 62 13.87 19.15 9.42
CA ALA A 62 13.84 18.51 10.73
C ALA A 62 12.57 17.69 10.89
N TRP A 63 12.73 16.38 11.08
CA TRP A 63 11.65 15.47 11.42
C TRP A 63 11.55 15.31 12.94
N ILE A 64 10.34 15.46 13.49
CA ILE A 64 10.07 15.41 14.94
C ILE A 64 9.00 14.36 15.20
N MET A 65 9.32 13.38 16.04
CA MET A 65 8.41 12.32 16.46
C MET A 65 8.28 12.25 17.99
N PRO A 66 7.07 12.40 18.55
CA PRO A 66 6.80 12.14 19.95
C PRO A 66 6.89 10.65 20.26
N VAL A 67 7.55 10.29 21.36
CA VAL A 67 7.66 8.91 21.83
C VAL A 67 7.33 8.82 23.33
N PRO A 68 6.62 7.77 23.80
CA PRO A 68 6.26 7.62 25.21
C PRO A 68 7.46 7.62 26.17
N HIS A 69 8.60 7.13 25.71
CA HIS A 69 9.83 7.06 26.49
C HIS A 69 11.05 7.25 25.59
N ARG A 70 12.23 7.43 26.21
CA ARG A 70 13.50 7.58 25.49
C ARG A 70 13.67 6.53 24.41
N ALA A 71 13.83 7.01 23.17
CA ALA A 71 14.06 6.15 22.02
C ALA A 71 15.54 6.10 21.63
N THR A 72 15.98 4.91 21.21
CA THR A 72 17.21 4.74 20.43
C THR A 72 16.87 4.78 18.95
N VAL A 73 17.65 5.54 18.17
CA VAL A 73 17.49 5.67 16.72
C VAL A 73 18.60 4.91 16.01
N ARG A 74 18.24 4.13 15.00
CA ARG A 74 19.17 3.42 14.12
C ARG A 74 18.62 3.42 12.69
N LEU A 75 19.46 3.09 11.71
CA LEU A 75 18.97 2.71 10.40
C LEU A 75 18.25 1.36 10.48
N GLY A 76 17.14 1.24 9.75
CA GLY A 76 16.44 -0.01 9.51
C GLY A 76 16.99 -0.74 8.30
N ASP A 77 16.63 -2.01 8.18
CA ASP A 77 17.02 -2.83 7.02
C ASP A 77 16.20 -2.40 5.78
N PRO A 78 16.83 -2.03 4.66
CA PRO A 78 16.13 -1.62 3.44
C PRO A 78 15.27 -2.74 2.83
N ALA A 79 15.59 -4.01 3.09
CA ALA A 79 14.82 -5.15 2.60
C ALA A 79 13.51 -5.40 3.38
N LEU A 80 13.33 -4.76 4.54
CA LEU A 80 12.20 -5.01 5.44
C LEU A 80 10.85 -4.85 4.75
N PHE A 81 10.61 -3.69 4.13
CA PHE A 81 9.31 -3.39 3.52
C PHE A 81 9.05 -4.21 2.25
N GLY A 82 10.11 -4.59 1.53
CA GLY A 82 10.00 -5.53 0.42
C GLY A 82 9.50 -6.90 0.89
N GLN A 83 10.10 -7.44 1.96
CA GLN A 83 9.68 -8.72 2.54
C GLN A 83 8.26 -8.67 3.11
N LEU A 84 7.89 -7.60 3.82
CA LEU A 84 6.54 -7.41 4.36
C LEU A 84 5.51 -7.30 3.23
N SER A 85 5.82 -6.59 2.15
CA SER A 85 4.97 -6.50 0.96
C SER A 85 4.72 -7.88 0.35
N SER A 86 5.77 -8.67 0.13
CA SER A 86 5.64 -10.04 -0.40
C SER A 86 4.82 -10.96 0.51
N LEU A 87 4.99 -10.88 1.83
CA LEU A 87 4.22 -11.69 2.79
C LEU A 87 2.72 -11.37 2.75
N THR A 88 2.38 -10.11 2.48
CA THR A 88 1.03 -9.57 2.59
C THR A 88 0.32 -9.42 1.24
N GLU A 89 0.93 -9.89 0.15
CA GLU A 89 0.38 -9.81 -1.19
C GLU A 89 -1.05 -10.41 -1.27
N PRO A 90 -2.00 -9.75 -1.96
CA PRO A 90 -3.34 -10.29 -2.13
C PRO A 90 -3.32 -11.66 -2.81
N ALA A 91 -4.18 -12.58 -2.36
CA ALA A 91 -4.38 -13.83 -3.06
C ALA A 91 -5.05 -13.56 -4.41
N VAL A 92 -4.59 -14.20 -5.49
CA VAL A 92 -5.21 -14.06 -6.82
C VAL A 92 -6.25 -15.16 -6.99
N ALA A 93 -7.49 -14.78 -7.29
CA ALA A 93 -8.56 -15.72 -7.61
C ALA A 93 -9.11 -15.43 -9.01
N GLN A 94 -9.13 -16.43 -9.88
CA GLN A 94 -9.73 -16.29 -11.20
C GLN A 94 -11.26 -16.43 -11.12
N ARG A 95 -11.98 -15.50 -11.72
CA ARG A 95 -13.42 -15.60 -11.99
C ARG A 95 -13.63 -15.68 -13.49
N HIS A 96 -14.46 -16.64 -13.89
CA HIS A 96 -14.79 -16.81 -15.30
C HIS A 96 -16.07 -16.06 -15.62
N TYR A 97 -16.12 -15.43 -16.80
CA TYR A 97 -17.34 -14.90 -17.37
C TYR A 97 -17.64 -15.59 -18.69
N PHE A 98 -18.92 -15.72 -18.99
CA PHE A 98 -19.39 -16.49 -20.14
C PHE A 98 -19.39 -15.66 -21.43
N TRP A 99 -19.87 -14.41 -21.36
CA TRP A 99 -20.02 -13.53 -22.53
C TRP A 99 -18.78 -12.66 -22.77
N PRO A 100 -18.26 -12.57 -24.01
CA PRO A 100 -17.06 -11.80 -24.32
C PRO A 100 -17.24 -10.30 -24.05
N ARG A 101 -16.17 -9.64 -23.59
CA ARG A 101 -16.09 -8.18 -23.45
C ARG A 101 -15.36 -7.59 -24.66
N SER A 102 -15.25 -6.27 -24.73
CA SER A 102 -14.72 -5.54 -25.91
C SER A 102 -13.36 -6.01 -26.43
N GLY A 103 -12.50 -6.61 -25.58
CA GLY A 103 -11.20 -7.18 -25.97
C GLY A 103 -11.18 -8.69 -26.23
N ASP A 104 -12.29 -9.41 -26.01
CA ASP A 104 -12.34 -10.88 -26.12
C ASP A 104 -13.02 -11.36 -27.42
N TRP A 105 -13.35 -10.44 -28.31
CA TRP A 105 -14.00 -10.75 -29.58
C TRP A 105 -12.97 -11.33 -30.55
N PRO A 106 -13.19 -12.53 -31.12
CA PRO A 106 -12.23 -13.21 -32.01
C PRO A 106 -11.99 -12.48 -33.35
N PHE A 107 -12.72 -11.38 -33.62
CA PHE A 107 -12.60 -10.56 -34.83
C PHE A 107 -12.24 -9.10 -34.53
N ALA A 108 -12.02 -8.73 -33.27
CA ALA A 108 -11.49 -7.42 -32.91
C ALA A 108 -9.97 -7.42 -33.06
N GLY A 109 -9.50 -7.58 -34.29
CA GLY A 109 -8.08 -7.54 -34.63
C GLY A 109 -7.54 -6.11 -34.57
N GLY A 110 -6.91 -5.75 -33.46
CA GLY A 110 -5.74 -4.88 -33.49
C GLY A 110 -4.52 -5.75 -33.76
N SER A 111 -3.65 -5.33 -34.68
CA SER A 111 -2.40 -6.01 -35.00
C SER A 111 -1.45 -5.95 -33.80
N ASP A 112 -1.49 -6.96 -32.92
CA ASP A 112 -0.41 -7.17 -31.95
C ASP A 112 0.61 -8.12 -32.57
N SER A 113 1.71 -7.53 -33.01
CA SER A 113 2.96 -8.22 -33.24
C SER A 113 3.33 -9.02 -31.99
N ALA A 114 3.48 -10.33 -32.16
CA ALA A 114 4.14 -11.18 -31.19
C ALA A 114 5.58 -10.69 -30.99
N GLU A 115 5.85 -10.01 -29.88
CA GLU A 115 7.22 -9.82 -29.41
C GLU A 115 7.67 -11.09 -28.69
N ALA A 116 8.72 -11.71 -29.24
CA ALA A 116 9.42 -12.84 -28.64
C ALA A 116 10.08 -12.43 -27.30
N PRO A 117 10.35 -13.37 -26.39
CA PRO A 117 11.04 -13.07 -25.15
C PRO A 117 12.49 -12.66 -25.45
N LEU A 118 12.89 -11.46 -25.05
CA LEU A 118 14.29 -11.04 -25.07
C LEU A 118 15.09 -11.79 -23.98
N PRO A 119 16.31 -12.29 -24.26
CA PRO A 119 17.16 -12.92 -23.26
C PRO A 119 17.74 -11.90 -22.27
N GLY A 120 17.84 -12.34 -21.03
CA GLY A 120 18.43 -11.71 -19.86
C GLY A 120 19.40 -10.54 -20.09
N ALA A 121 18.97 -9.36 -19.66
CA ALA A 121 19.87 -8.28 -19.27
C ALA A 121 20.30 -8.49 -17.80
N ARG A 122 21.49 -9.08 -17.63
CA ARG A 122 22.28 -8.86 -16.41
C ARG A 122 22.77 -7.42 -16.42
N GLY A 123 22.11 -6.57 -15.65
CA GLY A 123 22.56 -5.22 -15.27
C GLY A 123 23.24 -5.24 -13.90
N PRO A 124 24.15 -4.31 -13.63
CA PRO A 124 25.30 -4.53 -12.75
C PRO A 124 24.91 -4.71 -11.29
N GLY A 125 25.52 -5.71 -10.66
CA GLY A 125 25.57 -5.84 -9.22
C GLY A 125 26.24 -4.61 -8.64
N VAL A 126 25.45 -3.79 -7.96
CA VAL A 126 25.96 -2.74 -7.09
C VAL A 126 26.51 -3.44 -5.85
N GLY A 127 27.82 -3.61 -5.83
CA GLY A 127 28.55 -3.87 -4.60
C GLY A 127 28.53 -2.59 -3.75
N VAL A 128 27.98 -2.67 -2.55
CA VAL A 128 28.27 -1.68 -1.51
C VAL A 128 29.05 -2.38 -0.41
N VAL A 129 30.32 -2.00 -0.36
CA VAL A 129 31.25 -2.22 0.73
C VAL A 129 30.78 -1.38 1.91
N GLY A 130 30.76 -1.97 3.10
CA GLY A 130 30.38 -1.25 4.32
C GLY A 130 31.36 -0.15 4.72
N ARG A 131 30.86 0.85 5.46
CA ARG A 131 31.36 1.28 6.78
C ARG A 131 30.62 2.54 7.25
N GLU A 132 30.15 2.41 8.50
CA GLU A 132 29.78 3.42 9.50
C GLU A 132 29.90 4.93 9.16
N ARG A 133 28.76 5.45 8.73
CA ARG A 133 28.12 6.70 9.20
C ARG A 133 26.60 6.42 9.08
N LEU A 134 25.72 6.98 9.92
CA LEU A 134 24.28 6.68 9.90
C LEU A 134 23.59 7.23 8.61
N GLY A 135 23.96 6.74 7.43
CA GLY A 135 23.41 7.18 6.14
C GLY A 135 23.65 8.69 5.87
N PRO A 136 22.79 9.34 5.05
CA PRO A 136 22.86 10.78 4.76
C PRO A 136 22.26 11.67 5.87
N PHE A 137 21.96 11.13 7.05
CA PHE A 137 21.23 11.85 8.11
C PHE A 137 22.15 12.40 9.18
N ASP A 138 21.86 13.62 9.64
CA ASP A 138 22.44 14.15 10.88
C ASP A 138 21.44 13.93 12.02
N VAL A 139 21.67 12.87 12.79
CA VAL A 139 20.77 12.43 13.87
C VAL A 139 21.16 13.13 15.16
N ALA A 140 20.63 14.33 15.38
CA ALA A 140 20.75 15.01 16.67
C ALA A 140 19.57 14.66 17.59
N ARG A 141 19.77 13.62 18.41
CA ARG A 141 18.77 13.16 19.38
C ARG A 141 18.60 14.17 20.51
N LEU A 142 17.43 14.80 20.57
CA LEU A 142 17.06 15.65 21.69
C LEU A 142 16.01 14.96 22.59
N THR A 143 16.47 14.30 23.64
CA THR A 143 15.58 13.95 24.76
C THR A 143 15.25 15.23 25.52
N ALA A 144 14.09 15.80 25.24
CA ALA A 144 13.55 16.91 26.02
C ALA A 144 12.07 16.69 26.28
N THR A 145 11.69 16.73 27.55
CA THR A 145 10.29 16.93 27.96
C THR A 145 9.89 18.40 27.93
N ASP A 146 10.84 19.32 27.66
CA ASP A 146 10.65 20.77 27.62
C ASP A 146 10.57 21.32 26.17
N PRO A 147 9.46 21.99 25.78
CA PRO A 147 9.35 22.74 24.52
C PRO A 147 10.43 23.82 24.32
N GLY A 148 11.03 24.35 25.38
CA GLY A 148 12.16 25.28 25.32
C GLY A 148 13.39 24.65 24.69
N ALA A 149 13.77 23.46 25.16
CA ALA A 149 14.91 22.71 24.61
C ALA A 149 14.72 22.32 23.13
N LEU A 150 13.52 21.87 22.72
CA LEU A 150 13.23 21.56 21.31
C LEU A 150 13.39 22.80 20.41
N ARG A 151 12.93 23.95 20.89
CA ARG A 151 13.08 25.22 20.17
C ARG A 151 14.53 25.64 20.05
N THR A 152 15.33 25.46 21.11
CA THR A 152 16.77 25.75 21.11
C THR A 152 17.52 24.87 20.11
N TRP A 153 17.22 23.57 20.09
CA TRP A 153 17.80 22.64 19.11
C TRP A 153 17.42 23.00 17.67
N LEU A 154 16.12 23.24 17.40
CA LEU A 154 15.70 23.67 16.07
C LEU A 154 16.45 24.93 15.63
N LYS A 155 16.59 25.90 16.54
CA LYS A 155 17.32 27.15 16.26
C LYS A 155 18.81 26.90 15.98
N SER A 156 19.48 25.99 16.70
CA SER A 156 20.90 25.66 16.44
C SER A 156 21.08 24.96 15.10
N GLU A 157 20.09 24.17 14.67
CA GLU A 157 20.05 23.51 13.36
C GLU A 157 19.53 24.43 12.23
N GLY A 158 19.29 25.73 12.51
CA GLY A 158 18.82 26.69 11.51
C GLY A 158 17.31 26.69 11.24
N PHE A 159 16.53 25.87 11.95
CA PHE A 159 15.09 25.79 11.84
C PHE A 159 14.35 26.68 12.85
N ARG A 160 13.09 27.02 12.55
CA ARG A 160 12.20 27.76 13.46
C ARG A 160 11.00 26.90 13.83
N LEU A 161 10.73 26.72 15.12
CA LEU A 161 9.55 26.01 15.60
C LEU A 161 8.26 26.81 15.28
N PRO A 162 7.35 26.29 14.44
CA PRO A 162 6.08 26.97 14.16
C PRO A 162 5.19 27.02 15.40
N ALA A 163 4.44 28.12 15.59
CA ALA A 163 3.54 28.27 16.74
C ALA A 163 2.42 27.22 16.77
N SER A 164 1.94 26.80 15.60
CA SER A 164 0.96 25.71 15.47
C SER A 164 1.54 24.38 15.95
N LEU A 165 2.81 24.08 15.61
CA LEU A 165 3.48 22.87 16.08
C LEU A 165 3.72 22.91 17.59
N ALA A 166 4.16 24.05 18.13
CA ALA A 166 4.31 24.22 19.57
C ALA A 166 2.99 23.97 20.34
N THR A 167 1.84 24.34 19.74
CA THR A 167 0.52 24.09 20.33
C THR A 167 0.17 22.60 20.34
N GLU A 168 0.38 21.91 19.22
CA GLU A 168 0.09 20.47 19.09
C GLU A 168 1.03 19.57 19.91
N LEU A 169 2.18 20.08 20.33
CA LEU A 169 3.12 19.37 21.21
C LEU A 169 2.69 19.39 22.69
N ARG A 170 1.86 20.33 23.12
CA ARG A 170 1.44 20.48 24.54
C ARG A 170 0.87 19.20 25.16
N PRO A 171 0.01 18.41 24.48
CA PRO A 171 -0.50 17.16 25.02
C PRO A 171 0.58 16.13 25.32
N TYR A 172 1.68 16.10 24.55
CA TYR A 172 2.80 15.17 24.77
C TYR A 172 3.65 15.59 25.96
N VAL A 173 3.88 16.91 26.13
CA VAL A 173 4.51 17.46 27.33
C VAL A 173 3.73 17.09 28.59
N ALA A 174 2.40 17.25 28.55
CA ALA A 174 1.53 16.91 29.68
C ALA A 174 1.59 15.41 30.02
N GLN A 175 1.78 14.55 29.01
CA GLN A 175 1.98 13.11 29.15
C GLN A 175 3.43 12.73 29.50
N ARG A 176 4.35 13.71 29.60
CA ARG A 176 5.79 13.51 29.83
C ARG A 176 6.47 12.66 28.76
N TRP A 177 5.98 12.71 27.53
CA TRP A 177 6.62 12.06 26.39
C TRP A 177 7.93 12.78 26.03
N GLU A 178 8.84 12.04 25.42
CA GLU A 178 10.06 12.58 24.83
C GLU A 178 9.86 12.85 23.33
N TYR A 179 10.81 13.56 22.73
CA TYR A 179 10.84 13.79 21.29
C TYR A 179 12.08 13.16 20.69
N VAL A 180 11.93 12.59 19.50
CA VAL A 180 13.04 12.29 18.62
C VAL A 180 13.04 13.39 17.56
N ALA A 181 14.15 14.10 17.42
CA ALA A 181 14.35 15.07 16.37
C ALA A 181 15.50 14.59 15.48
N ILE A 182 15.34 14.66 14.17
CA ILE A 182 16.33 14.21 13.18
C ILE A 182 16.41 15.25 12.08
N ARG A 183 17.62 15.66 11.70
CA ARG A 183 17.82 16.47 10.52
C ARG A 183 18.00 15.56 9.31
N LEU A 184 17.10 15.72 8.35
CA LEU A 184 17.11 15.04 7.08
C LEU A 184 17.79 15.94 6.06
N ALA A 185 18.80 15.40 5.38
CA ALA A 185 19.50 16.03 4.28
C ALA A 185 19.80 14.96 3.21
N PRO A 186 19.87 15.33 1.92
CA PRO A 186 20.26 14.41 0.86
C PRO A 186 21.76 14.09 0.95
N ALA A 187 22.13 12.91 0.43
CA ALA A 187 23.53 12.46 0.39
C ALA A 187 24.44 13.40 -0.41
N GLU A 188 23.88 14.06 -1.43
CA GLU A 188 24.55 15.10 -2.20
C GLU A 188 24.08 16.49 -1.76
N THR A 189 25.01 17.29 -1.24
CA THR A 189 24.75 18.66 -0.79
C THR A 189 24.17 19.51 -1.92
N GLY A 190 23.05 20.19 -1.65
CA GLY A 190 22.44 21.15 -2.58
C GLY A 190 21.39 20.56 -3.53
N ARG A 191 21.14 19.24 -3.49
CA ARG A 191 19.96 18.67 -4.14
C ARG A 191 18.72 18.80 -3.25
N PRO A 192 17.51 18.88 -3.83
CA PRO A 192 16.28 18.81 -3.07
C PRO A 192 16.06 17.41 -2.46
N LEU A 193 15.40 17.34 -1.31
CA LEU A 193 14.93 16.09 -0.69
C LEU A 193 13.78 15.50 -1.51
N THR A 194 14.10 14.53 -2.37
CA THR A 194 13.11 13.80 -3.16
C THR A 194 13.35 12.29 -3.10
N GLY A 195 12.28 11.51 -3.21
CA GLY A 195 12.32 10.05 -3.26
C GLY A 195 12.03 9.36 -1.93
N THR A 196 12.27 8.06 -1.91
CA THR A 196 12.06 7.22 -0.72
C THR A 196 13.30 7.24 0.16
N LEU A 197 13.14 7.64 1.41
CA LEU A 197 14.21 7.67 2.41
C LEU A 197 14.48 6.27 2.97
N ASP A 198 15.75 6.04 3.31
CA ASP A 198 16.19 4.83 4.01
C ASP A 198 15.37 4.62 5.29
N PRO A 199 15.01 3.37 5.64
CA PRO A 199 14.21 3.13 6.81
C PRO A 199 14.88 3.60 8.10
N LEU A 200 14.13 4.24 8.97
CA LEU A 200 14.59 4.64 10.31
C LEU A 200 13.91 3.76 11.35
N ARG A 201 14.72 3.15 12.23
CA ARG A 201 14.28 2.32 13.35
C ARG A 201 14.38 3.09 14.66
N LEU A 202 13.24 3.26 15.31
CA LEU A 202 13.10 3.73 16.68
C LEU A 202 12.80 2.55 17.58
N SER A 203 13.42 2.53 18.77
CA SER A 203 13.10 1.54 19.81
C SER A 203 13.01 2.26 21.15
N PHE A 204 11.90 2.08 21.86
CA PHE A 204 11.62 2.73 23.15
C PHE A 204 10.79 1.82 24.06
N ALA A 205 10.85 2.07 25.36
CA ALA A 205 9.98 1.40 26.31
C ALA A 205 8.54 1.92 26.15
N SER A 206 7.56 1.01 26.12
CA SER A 206 6.15 1.36 26.07
C SER A 206 5.28 0.24 26.67
N GLU A 207 4.37 0.63 27.56
CA GLU A 207 3.39 -0.28 28.18
C GLU A 207 2.23 -0.63 27.24
N ARG A 208 2.07 0.12 26.15
CA ARG A 208 1.00 -0.06 25.16
C ARG A 208 1.58 0.19 23.77
N LEU A 209 1.10 -0.55 22.78
CA LEU A 209 1.53 -0.34 21.41
C LEU A 209 0.83 0.92 20.84
N VAL A 210 1.59 1.99 20.62
CA VAL A 210 1.07 3.31 20.22
C VAL A 210 1.84 3.89 19.04
N TYR A 211 1.11 4.16 17.96
CA TYR A 211 1.63 4.83 16.78
C TYR A 211 1.23 6.31 16.77
N PRO A 212 2.17 7.26 16.95
CA PRO A 212 1.88 8.69 16.93
C PRO A 212 1.26 9.13 15.59
N MET A 213 0.17 9.90 15.65
CA MET A 213 -0.52 10.49 14.49
C MET A 213 -0.97 11.94 14.74
N ARG A 214 -0.98 12.43 15.99
CA ARG A 214 -1.58 13.73 16.31
C ARG A 214 -0.93 14.88 15.53
N LEU A 215 0.40 14.86 15.39
CA LEU A 215 1.13 15.93 14.70
C LEU A 215 0.76 16.03 13.22
N SER A 216 0.32 14.93 12.61
CA SER A 216 -0.15 14.87 11.22
C SER A 216 -1.41 15.70 10.99
N ARG A 217 -2.11 16.12 12.06
CA ARG A 217 -3.21 17.08 11.98
C ARG A 217 -2.80 18.40 11.33
N LEU A 218 -1.52 18.75 11.42
CA LEU A 218 -0.95 19.97 10.84
C LEU A 218 -0.71 19.86 9.33
N ALA A 219 -0.81 18.66 8.75
CA ALA A 219 -0.62 18.43 7.33
C ALA A 219 -1.68 19.19 6.51
N LYS A 220 -1.23 19.77 5.39
CA LYS A 220 -2.11 20.51 4.46
C LYS A 220 -2.61 19.65 3.30
N THR A 221 -1.99 18.49 3.08
CA THR A 221 -2.32 17.52 2.05
C THR A 221 -2.93 16.26 2.67
N PRO A 222 -3.79 15.52 1.95
CA PRO A 222 -4.26 14.20 2.38
C PRO A 222 -3.11 13.30 2.81
N GLN A 223 -3.31 12.52 3.86
CA GLN A 223 -2.32 11.58 4.37
C GLN A 223 -2.80 10.14 4.19
N THR A 224 -1.86 9.22 3.97
CA THR A 224 -2.10 7.78 3.90
C THR A 224 -1.12 7.07 4.82
N LEU A 225 -1.65 6.22 5.70
CA LEU A 225 -0.90 5.39 6.62
C LEU A 225 -0.94 3.94 6.13
N GLY A 226 0.22 3.38 5.80
CA GLY A 226 0.41 1.94 5.68
C GLY A 226 1.13 1.40 6.91
N LEU A 227 0.52 0.47 7.63
CA LEU A 227 1.02 -0.02 8.91
C LEU A 227 1.06 -1.55 8.94
N TYR A 228 2.26 -2.09 9.11
CA TYR A 228 2.50 -3.48 9.43
C TYR A 228 2.67 -3.64 10.93
N VAL A 229 1.85 -4.45 11.58
CA VAL A 229 1.92 -4.71 13.01
C VAL A 229 2.37 -6.15 13.23
N LEU A 230 3.53 -6.33 13.85
CA LEU A 230 4.06 -7.64 14.23
C LEU A 230 4.00 -7.81 15.75
N ALA A 231 3.15 -8.71 16.20
CA ALA A 231 2.94 -8.97 17.62
C ALA A 231 2.57 -10.46 17.85
N PRO A 232 2.50 -10.95 19.10
CA PRO A 232 2.05 -12.32 19.38
C PRO A 232 0.60 -12.62 18.93
N HIS A 233 -0.22 -11.57 18.78
CA HIS A 233 -1.64 -11.64 18.45
C HIS A 233 -2.01 -10.60 17.39
N ARG A 234 -3.20 -10.74 16.78
CA ARG A 234 -3.74 -9.76 15.84
C ARG A 234 -4.03 -8.44 16.56
N MET A 235 -3.36 -7.39 16.14
CA MET A 235 -3.44 -6.04 16.70
C MET A 235 -4.02 -5.08 15.66
N GLU A 236 -4.97 -4.24 16.05
CA GLU A 236 -5.62 -3.28 15.15
C GLU A 236 -5.78 -1.90 15.79
N PRO A 237 -5.86 -0.82 14.99
CA PRO A 237 -6.17 0.50 15.50
C PRO A 237 -7.52 0.54 16.21
N ARG A 238 -7.52 1.08 17.43
CA ARG A 238 -8.73 1.21 18.25
C ARG A 238 -9.82 2.09 17.61
N SER A 239 -9.46 3.03 16.75
CA SER A 239 -10.39 3.97 16.15
C SER A 239 -9.85 4.56 14.85
N ALA A 240 -10.72 5.24 14.11
CA ALA A 240 -10.37 5.92 12.86
C ALA A 240 -9.64 7.27 13.05
N LEU A 241 -9.53 7.80 14.28
CA LEU A 241 -8.88 9.10 14.55
C LEU A 241 -9.30 10.23 13.59
N GLY A 242 -10.59 10.31 13.22
CA GLY A 242 -11.08 11.36 12.31
C GLY A 242 -10.75 11.16 10.82
N GLY A 243 -10.07 10.08 10.43
CA GLY A 243 -9.89 9.63 9.05
C GLY A 243 -10.95 8.62 8.58
N ALA A 244 -10.67 7.96 7.47
CA ALA A 244 -11.41 6.77 7.04
C ALA A 244 -11.24 5.63 8.05
N ARG A 245 -12.12 4.61 7.99
CA ARG A 245 -11.94 3.42 8.85
C ARG A 245 -10.65 2.69 8.45
N PRO A 246 -9.85 2.22 9.40
CA PRO A 246 -8.70 1.37 9.09
C PRO A 246 -9.15 0.10 8.37
N GLU A 247 -8.52 -0.22 7.25
CA GLU A 247 -8.80 -1.39 6.44
C GLU A 247 -7.67 -2.40 6.59
N VAL A 248 -7.99 -3.62 7.01
CA VAL A 248 -7.02 -4.71 7.11
C VAL A 248 -6.92 -5.39 5.75
N SER A 249 -5.73 -5.36 5.13
CA SER A 249 -5.46 -6.06 3.87
C SER A 249 -4.89 -7.47 4.10
N PHE A 250 -4.23 -7.68 5.24
CA PHE A 250 -3.68 -8.96 5.66
C PHE A 250 -3.70 -9.13 7.19
N ALA A 251 -4.01 -10.34 7.65
CA ALA A 251 -3.90 -10.77 9.04
C ALA A 251 -3.54 -12.26 9.04
N GLY A 252 -2.39 -12.63 9.57
CA GLY A 252 -2.01 -14.05 9.61
C GLY A 252 -0.76 -14.32 10.43
N ARG A 253 -0.62 -15.58 10.84
CA ARG A 253 0.62 -16.08 11.44
C ARG A 253 1.67 -16.23 10.35
N ILE A 254 2.87 -15.75 10.62
CA ILE A 254 4.02 -15.84 9.74
C ILE A 254 5.18 -16.55 10.44
N THR A 255 6.10 -17.09 9.64
CA THR A 255 7.43 -17.50 10.09
C THR A 255 8.40 -16.39 9.71
N PRO A 256 8.88 -15.58 10.66
CA PRO A 256 9.76 -14.47 10.34
C PRO A 256 11.11 -14.93 9.80
N GLU A 257 11.52 -14.37 8.66
CA GLU A 257 12.81 -14.61 8.01
C GLU A 257 13.50 -13.27 7.70
N GLY A 258 14.80 -13.32 7.35
CA GLY A 258 15.57 -12.14 6.90
C GLY A 258 15.42 -10.90 7.79
N ALA A 259 15.09 -9.77 7.16
CA ALA A 259 14.90 -8.47 7.79
C ALA A 259 13.75 -8.47 8.81
N VAL A 260 12.67 -9.20 8.53
CA VAL A 260 11.53 -9.34 9.45
C VAL A 260 11.95 -10.06 10.74
N ARG A 261 12.78 -11.11 10.63
CA ARG A 261 13.34 -11.80 11.80
C ARG A 261 14.32 -10.93 12.59
N ALA A 262 15.12 -10.12 11.90
CA ALA A 262 16.05 -9.19 12.52
C ALA A 262 15.32 -8.09 13.31
N LEU A 263 14.20 -7.58 12.79
CA LEU A 263 13.35 -6.61 13.48
C LEU A 263 12.81 -7.15 14.81
N LEU A 264 12.39 -8.42 14.84
CA LEU A 264 11.83 -9.08 16.01
C LEU A 264 12.88 -9.50 17.06
N ARG A 265 14.16 -9.30 16.79
CA ARG A 265 15.26 -9.56 17.75
C ARG A 265 15.86 -8.23 18.21
N PRO A 266 15.46 -7.71 19.38
CA PRO A 266 16.11 -6.55 19.95
C PRO A 266 17.58 -6.88 20.29
N GLY A 267 18.54 -6.09 19.78
CA GLY A 267 19.89 -6.02 20.36
C GLY A 267 21.00 -6.91 19.79
N ARG A 268 20.84 -7.60 18.64
CA ARG A 268 21.97 -8.32 18.01
C ARG A 268 22.69 -7.40 17.04
N ASN A 269 23.93 -7.01 17.38
CA ASN A 269 24.82 -6.29 16.49
C ASN A 269 25.06 -7.09 15.21
N ASP A 270 25.02 -6.42 14.06
CA ASP A 270 25.53 -6.95 12.81
C ASP A 270 27.04 -7.19 12.98
N GLY A 271 27.46 -8.46 13.17
CA GLY A 271 28.87 -8.84 13.15
C GLY A 271 29.38 -9.82 14.22
N THR A 272 28.57 -10.30 15.17
CA THR A 272 29.03 -11.33 16.13
C THR A 272 28.37 -12.70 15.89
N THR A 273 29.20 -13.65 15.47
CA THR A 273 28.95 -15.09 15.30
C THR A 273 28.87 -15.83 16.64
N GLY A 274 28.14 -15.27 17.61
CA GLY A 274 27.79 -15.97 18.85
C GLY A 274 26.50 -16.76 18.66
N GLU A 275 26.57 -18.09 18.78
CA GLU A 275 25.39 -18.93 18.96
C GLU A 275 24.69 -18.51 20.26
N ALA A 276 23.54 -17.85 20.12
CA ALA A 276 22.66 -17.53 21.23
C ALA A 276 21.37 -18.31 21.04
N HIS A 277 21.06 -19.13 22.05
CA HIS A 277 19.86 -19.94 22.14
C HIS A 277 18.62 -19.10 21.81
N PRO A 278 17.67 -19.61 20.98
CA PRO A 278 16.45 -18.88 20.69
C PRO A 278 15.71 -18.60 22.02
N PRO A 279 15.13 -17.41 22.22
CA PRO A 279 14.19 -17.22 23.30
C PRO A 279 13.15 -18.35 23.23
N ARG A 280 13.01 -19.10 24.33
CA ARG A 280 12.03 -20.17 24.46
C ARG A 280 10.67 -19.59 24.08
N GLY A 281 10.16 -20.06 22.95
CA GLY A 281 8.98 -19.56 22.29
C GLY A 281 9.27 -19.19 20.84
N SER A 282 9.32 -20.20 19.96
CA SER A 282 8.99 -20.04 18.53
C SER A 282 7.50 -19.71 18.35
N GLY A 283 6.99 -18.81 19.19
CA GLY A 283 5.61 -18.39 19.22
C GLY A 283 5.35 -17.65 17.91
N ALA A 284 4.58 -18.29 17.04
CA ALA A 284 4.24 -17.76 15.73
C ALA A 284 3.91 -16.26 15.82
N THR A 285 4.65 -15.42 15.10
CA THR A 285 4.39 -13.98 15.04
C THR A 285 3.14 -13.77 14.22
N PHE A 286 2.23 -12.94 14.71
CA PHE A 286 1.06 -12.52 13.97
C PHE A 286 1.37 -11.19 13.27
N LEU A 287 1.24 -11.18 11.94
CA LEU A 287 1.39 -9.99 11.10
C LEU A 287 0.00 -9.48 10.72
N THR A 288 -0.26 -8.20 10.99
CA THR A 288 -1.46 -7.48 10.53
C THR A 288 -1.03 -6.32 9.66
N ALA A 289 -1.50 -6.25 8.41
CA ALA A 289 -1.28 -5.12 7.52
C ALA A 289 -2.57 -4.29 7.47
N VAL A 290 -2.43 -3.00 7.77
CA VAL A 290 -3.53 -2.05 7.86
C VAL A 290 -3.23 -0.85 6.98
N GLU A 291 -4.20 -0.45 6.18
CA GLU A 291 -4.16 0.80 5.44
C GLU A 291 -5.23 1.75 5.96
N GLN A 292 -4.90 3.04 6.03
CA GLN A 292 -5.85 4.05 6.43
C GLN A 292 -5.58 5.37 5.72
N SER A 293 -6.64 6.04 5.26
CA SER A 293 -6.56 7.36 4.65
C SER A 293 -7.12 8.45 5.55
N PHE A 294 -6.49 9.63 5.49
CA PHE A 294 -6.90 10.85 6.17
C PHE A 294 -7.06 11.97 5.13
N PRO A 295 -8.20 12.03 4.42
CA PRO A 295 -8.45 13.06 3.41
C PRO A 295 -8.43 14.48 3.98
N GLN A 296 -8.78 14.61 5.27
CA GLN A 296 -8.84 15.86 6.00
C GLN A 296 -7.99 15.75 7.28
N PRO A 297 -6.65 15.93 7.18
CA PRO A 297 -5.74 15.70 8.30
C PRO A 297 -6.10 16.53 9.53
N HIS A 298 -6.61 17.75 9.34
CA HIS A 298 -7.10 18.60 10.42
C HIS A 298 -8.23 18.00 11.26
N ARG A 299 -8.74 16.80 10.96
CA ARG A 299 -9.71 16.06 11.80
C ARG A 299 -9.04 15.07 12.75
N ILE A 300 -7.74 14.83 12.62
CA ILE A 300 -7.00 13.89 13.46
C ILE A 300 -7.08 14.30 14.93
N THR A 301 -7.53 13.39 15.79
CA THR A 301 -7.82 13.68 17.21
C THR A 301 -6.73 13.21 18.18
N GLY A 302 -5.81 12.36 17.74
CA GLY A 302 -4.77 11.79 18.59
C GLY A 302 -3.91 10.76 17.88
N ASP A 303 -3.45 9.77 18.64
CA ASP A 303 -2.50 8.74 18.23
C ASP A 303 -3.19 7.36 18.17
N HIS A 304 -2.70 6.46 17.31
CA HIS A 304 -3.27 5.13 17.20
C HIS A 304 -2.81 4.28 18.38
N GLU A 305 -3.74 3.91 19.25
CA GLU A 305 -3.55 2.81 20.18
C GLU A 305 -3.90 1.50 19.44
N LEU A 306 -2.90 0.63 19.25
CA LEU A 306 -3.08 -0.67 18.61
C LEU A 306 -3.44 -1.69 19.69
N ARG A 307 -4.59 -2.35 19.52
CA ARG A 307 -5.14 -3.27 20.53
C ARG A 307 -5.30 -4.66 19.99
N ARG A 308 -5.10 -5.63 20.88
CA ARG A 308 -5.40 -7.04 20.61
C ARG A 308 -6.88 -7.19 20.29
N THR A 309 -7.16 -7.83 19.17
CA THR A 309 -8.52 -8.21 18.79
C THR A 309 -8.99 -9.43 19.60
N PRO A 310 -10.30 -9.66 19.78
CA PRO A 310 -10.80 -10.80 20.55
C PRO A 310 -10.36 -12.17 20.00
N ARG A 311 -10.06 -12.25 18.71
CA ARG A 311 -9.64 -13.48 18.01
C ARG A 311 -8.58 -13.16 16.97
N ASP A 312 -7.59 -14.03 16.88
CA ASP A 312 -6.53 -14.01 15.85
C ASP A 312 -7.06 -14.52 14.49
N THR A 313 -8.22 -14.02 14.03
CA THR A 313 -8.86 -14.47 12.80
C THR A 313 -7.96 -14.13 11.61
N PRO A 314 -7.57 -15.10 10.76
CA PRO A 314 -6.78 -14.81 9.58
C PRO A 314 -7.61 -14.07 8.53
N PHE A 315 -6.96 -13.21 7.75
CA PHE A 315 -7.53 -12.50 6.63
C PHE A 315 -6.45 -12.27 5.57
N ARG A 316 -6.80 -12.42 4.30
CA ARG A 316 -5.95 -12.02 3.18
C ARG A 316 -6.85 -11.47 2.10
N GLN A 317 -6.59 -10.25 1.66
CA GLN A 317 -7.31 -9.64 0.55
C GLN A 317 -7.21 -10.53 -0.69
N VAL A 318 -8.29 -10.64 -1.44
CA VAL A 318 -8.32 -11.41 -2.70
C VAL A 318 -8.47 -10.44 -3.85
N ARG A 319 -7.55 -10.51 -4.83
CA ARG A 319 -7.65 -9.80 -6.09
C ARG A 319 -8.25 -10.74 -7.14
N TYR A 320 -9.41 -10.35 -7.68
CA TYR A 320 -10.04 -11.13 -8.73
C TYR A 320 -9.47 -10.77 -10.11
N THR A 321 -9.02 -11.78 -10.84
CA THR A 321 -8.73 -11.67 -12.27
C THR A 321 -9.87 -12.30 -13.05
N TYR A 322 -10.27 -11.67 -14.14
CA TYR A 322 -11.39 -12.13 -14.95
C TYR A 322 -10.88 -12.76 -16.23
N ALA A 323 -11.34 -13.97 -16.53
CA ALA A 323 -11.02 -14.68 -17.76
C ALA A 323 -12.29 -15.13 -18.48
N LEU A 324 -12.27 -15.12 -19.81
CA LEU A 324 -13.35 -15.71 -20.60
C LEU A 324 -13.39 -17.23 -20.35
N LEU A 325 -14.59 -17.77 -20.09
CA LEU A 325 -14.76 -19.20 -19.89
C LEU A 325 -14.40 -19.94 -21.19
N THR A 326 -13.43 -20.85 -21.11
CA THR A 326 -13.03 -21.70 -22.24
C THR A 326 -13.30 -23.18 -21.94
N VAL A 327 -13.67 -23.93 -22.98
CA VAL A 327 -13.86 -25.38 -22.95
C VAL A 327 -13.02 -25.95 -24.09
N GLY A 328 -12.02 -26.77 -23.77
CA GLY A 328 -11.10 -27.34 -24.77
C GLY A 328 -10.29 -26.29 -25.55
N GLY A 329 -10.00 -25.14 -24.93
CA GLY A 329 -9.29 -24.01 -25.58
C GLY A 329 -10.19 -23.06 -26.38
N PHE A 330 -11.48 -23.37 -26.53
CA PHE A 330 -12.44 -22.51 -27.24
C PHE A 330 -13.31 -21.72 -26.28
N PRO A 331 -13.60 -20.44 -26.54
CA PRO A 331 -14.60 -19.68 -25.80
C PRO A 331 -15.94 -20.42 -25.71
N ALA A 332 -16.42 -20.67 -24.49
CA ALA A 332 -17.62 -21.47 -24.24
C ALA A 332 -18.86 -20.90 -24.96
N TRP A 333 -18.96 -19.58 -25.08
CA TRP A 333 -20.05 -18.93 -25.79
C TRP A 333 -20.10 -19.30 -27.28
N LEU A 334 -18.96 -19.48 -27.96
CA LEU A 334 -18.93 -19.90 -29.36
C LEU A 334 -19.54 -21.30 -29.53
N LEU A 335 -19.22 -22.22 -28.62
CA LEU A 335 -19.78 -23.56 -28.62
C LEU A 335 -21.31 -23.52 -28.41
N THR A 336 -21.78 -22.68 -27.49
CA THR A 336 -23.23 -22.53 -27.25
C THR A 336 -23.96 -21.89 -28.43
N VAL A 337 -23.44 -20.79 -28.99
CA VAL A 337 -24.08 -20.09 -30.12
C VAL A 337 -24.04 -20.98 -31.37
N GLY A 338 -22.89 -21.60 -31.68
CA GLY A 338 -22.74 -22.53 -32.79
C GLY A 338 -23.66 -23.75 -32.67
N GLY A 339 -23.70 -24.37 -31.48
CA GLY A 339 -24.59 -25.49 -31.20
C GLY A 339 -26.08 -25.12 -31.35
N THR A 340 -26.48 -23.94 -30.85
CA THR A 340 -27.86 -23.46 -30.97
C THR A 340 -28.23 -23.17 -32.42
N LEU A 341 -27.32 -22.57 -33.21
CA LEU A 341 -27.55 -22.31 -34.63
C LEU A 341 -27.70 -23.61 -35.43
N LEU A 342 -26.86 -24.62 -35.16
CA LEU A 342 -26.97 -25.93 -35.80
C LEU A 342 -28.31 -26.60 -35.50
N LEU A 343 -28.80 -26.53 -34.26
CA LEU A 343 -30.11 -27.04 -33.88
C LEU A 343 -31.25 -26.31 -34.61
N LEU A 344 -31.18 -24.98 -34.71
CA LEU A 344 -32.17 -24.18 -35.44
C LEU A 344 -32.18 -24.49 -36.95
N LEU A 345 -31.01 -24.66 -37.56
CA LEU A 345 -30.89 -25.06 -38.96
C LEU A 345 -31.45 -26.47 -39.20
N ALA A 346 -31.15 -27.43 -38.32
CA ALA A 346 -31.72 -28.77 -38.40
C ALA A 346 -33.26 -28.75 -38.25
N ALA A 347 -33.79 -27.94 -37.33
CA ALA A 347 -35.23 -27.73 -37.18
C ALA A 347 -35.86 -27.10 -38.44
N ALA A 348 -35.22 -26.10 -39.05
CA ALA A 348 -35.69 -25.49 -40.29
C ALA A 348 -35.70 -26.48 -41.46
N VAL A 349 -34.64 -27.30 -41.61
CA VAL A 349 -34.55 -28.32 -42.65
C VAL A 349 -35.63 -29.39 -42.46
N THR A 350 -35.85 -29.86 -41.24
CA THR A 350 -36.90 -30.86 -40.95
C THR A 350 -38.30 -30.30 -41.19
N LEU A 351 -38.57 -29.05 -40.80
CA LEU A 351 -39.83 -28.37 -41.11
C LEU A 351 -40.03 -28.18 -42.62
N ALA A 352 -38.99 -27.78 -43.36
CA ALA A 352 -39.05 -27.60 -44.81
C ALA A 352 -39.26 -28.94 -45.55
N ALA A 353 -38.59 -30.01 -45.11
CA ALA A 353 -38.80 -31.36 -45.64
C ALA A 353 -40.24 -31.85 -45.38
N GLY A 354 -40.76 -31.63 -44.16
CA GLY A 354 -42.14 -31.94 -43.81
C GLY A 354 -43.16 -31.14 -44.64
N ALA A 355 -42.90 -29.85 -44.89
CA ALA A 355 -43.76 -29.01 -45.73
C ALA A 355 -43.73 -29.44 -47.22
N ARG A 356 -42.56 -29.87 -47.73
CA ARG A 356 -42.44 -30.42 -49.10
C ARG A 356 -43.19 -31.73 -49.26
N ALA A 357 -43.14 -32.61 -48.27
CA ALA A 357 -43.88 -33.88 -48.27
C ALA A 357 -45.40 -33.68 -48.20
N ARG A 358 -45.86 -32.54 -47.68
CA ARG A 358 -47.29 -32.16 -47.59
C ARG A 358 -47.81 -31.36 -48.78
N ARG A 359 -47.01 -31.16 -49.85
CA ARG A 359 -47.52 -30.52 -51.07
C ARG A 359 -48.60 -31.43 -51.70
N PRO A 360 -49.83 -30.93 -51.92
CA PRO A 360 -50.88 -31.74 -52.52
C PRO A 360 -50.48 -32.13 -53.95
N VAL A 361 -50.62 -33.43 -54.26
CA VAL A 361 -50.48 -33.94 -55.62
C VAL A 361 -51.57 -33.28 -56.46
N ALA A 362 -51.19 -32.56 -57.51
CA ALA A 362 -52.15 -32.02 -58.46
C ALA A 362 -52.86 -33.19 -59.15
N VAL A 363 -54.12 -33.42 -58.79
CA VAL A 363 -54.99 -34.41 -59.45
C VAL A 363 -55.31 -33.86 -60.85
N TYR A 364 -54.78 -34.52 -61.87
CA TYR A 364 -55.14 -34.23 -63.26
C TYR A 364 -56.58 -34.71 -63.52
N VAL A 365 -57.47 -33.77 -63.86
CA VAL A 365 -58.85 -34.06 -64.28
C VAL A 365 -58.89 -33.97 -65.82
N PRO A 366 -59.13 -35.08 -66.55
CA PRO A 366 -59.26 -35.02 -68.01
C PRO A 366 -60.57 -34.34 -68.44
N PRO A 367 -60.60 -33.64 -69.59
CA PRO A 367 -61.80 -32.96 -70.07
C PRO A 367 -62.85 -33.95 -70.60
N PRO A 368 -64.16 -33.65 -70.46
CA PRO A 368 -65.23 -34.57 -70.86
C PRO A 368 -65.58 -34.44 -72.36
N GLY A 369 -65.73 -35.59 -73.02
CA GLY A 369 -66.69 -35.79 -74.11
C GLY A 369 -66.19 -35.67 -75.55
N GLY A 370 -66.12 -36.81 -76.24
CA GLY A 370 -66.15 -36.92 -77.71
C GLY A 370 -66.66 -38.31 -78.12
N MET A 371 -67.85 -38.37 -78.71
CA MET A 371 -68.58 -39.60 -79.11
C MET A 371 -67.86 -40.43 -80.20
N PRO A 372 -68.18 -41.74 -80.34
CA PRO A 372 -67.56 -42.62 -81.34
C PRO A 372 -68.29 -42.57 -82.70
N PRO A 373 -67.62 -42.87 -83.83
CA PRO A 373 -68.28 -43.20 -85.09
C PRO A 373 -68.41 -44.73 -85.30
N VAL A 374 -69.67 -45.10 -85.60
CA VAL A 374 -70.28 -46.26 -86.31
C VAL A 374 -69.64 -47.65 -86.21
#